data_AF-A0A3S4VX24-F1
#
_entry.id   AF-A0A3S4VX24-F1
#
_cell.length_a   1.000
_cell.length_b   1.000
_cell.length_c   1.000
_cell.angle_alpha   90.00
_cell.angle_beta   90.00
_cell.angle_gamma   90.00
#
_symmetry.space_group_name_H-M   'P 1'
#
loop_
_entity.id
_entity.type
_entity.pdbx_description
1 polymer ?
#
loop_
_entity_poly.entity_id
_entity_poly.type
_entity_poly.pdbx_seq_one_letter_code
_entity_poly.pdbx_strand_id
1 'polypeptide(L)'
;MQGVSEEEYLSNLMLSSAVERQIEILGEALNRVRRSDQHAADKIPDLHQIIGMRNIIAHEYGSVDGRIVWAAAKTRVPSLETVLMRLLNEEC
;
A
#
# COMPACT_ATOMS: atom_id res chain seq x y z
N MET A 1 -2.29 -1.53 12.75
CA MET A 1 -1.00 -1.70 13.47
C MET A 1 -0.85 -0.69 14.62
N GLN A 2 -1.88 -0.50 15.44
CA GLN A 2 -1.78 0.35 16.63
C GLN A 2 -1.18 -0.49 17.76
N GLY A 3 -0.23 0.07 18.51
CA GLY A 3 0.43 -0.59 19.63
C GLY A 3 1.54 -1.59 19.28
N VAL A 4 1.75 -1.91 18.00
CA VAL A 4 2.85 -2.77 17.53
C VAL A 4 4.11 -1.93 17.31
N SER A 5 5.29 -2.41 17.75
CA SER A 5 6.59 -1.78 17.45
C SER A 5 7.17 -2.28 16.13
N GLU A 6 8.14 -1.55 15.58
CA GLU A 6 8.85 -2.00 14.37
C GLU A 6 9.60 -3.32 14.62
N GLU A 7 10.25 -3.48 15.77
CA GLU A 7 10.94 -4.73 16.13
C GLU A 7 9.97 -5.92 16.25
N GLU A 8 8.80 -5.71 16.85
CA GLU A 8 7.76 -6.73 16.95
C GLU A 8 7.26 -7.15 15.56
N TYR A 9 7.09 -6.19 14.65
CA TYR A 9 6.74 -6.46 13.27
C TYR A 9 7.81 -7.25 12.53
N LEU A 10 9.07 -6.81 12.60
CA LEU A 10 10.20 -7.42 11.90
C LEU A 10 10.51 -8.83 12.41
N SER A 11 10.20 -9.12 13.68
CA SER A 11 10.39 -10.45 14.29
C SER A 11 9.19 -11.37 14.14
N ASN A 12 8.04 -10.88 13.65
CA ASN A 12 6.81 -11.65 13.49
C ASN A 12 6.49 -11.88 12.00
N LEU A 13 6.87 -13.06 11.50
CA LEU A 13 6.64 -13.45 10.11
C LEU A 13 5.15 -13.43 9.73
N MET A 14 4.27 -13.90 10.61
CA MET A 14 2.84 -13.91 10.32
C MET A 14 2.30 -12.49 10.13
N LEU A 15 2.71 -11.56 10.99
CA LEU A 15 2.28 -10.17 10.89
C LEU A 15 2.86 -9.48 9.64
N SER A 16 4.15 -9.66 9.38
CA SER A 16 4.79 -9.09 8.18
C SER A 16 4.17 -9.61 6.89
N SER A 17 4.01 -10.93 6.75
CA SER A 17 3.34 -11.54 5.60
C SER A 17 1.89 -11.06 5.44
N ALA A 18 1.14 -10.88 6.53
CA ALA A 18 -0.22 -10.35 6.46
C ALA A 18 -0.26 -8.91 5.92
N VAL A 19 0.66 -8.05 6.38
CA VAL A 19 0.75 -6.65 5.92
C VAL A 19 1.18 -6.57 4.46
N GLU A 20 2.19 -7.33 4.07
CA GLU A 20 2.65 -7.43 2.69
C GLU A 20 1.49 -7.82 1.76
N ARG A 21 0.73 -8.85 2.14
CA ARG A 21 -0.43 -9.29 1.38
C ARG A 21 -1.50 -8.21 1.22
N GLN A 22 -1.77 -7.42 2.25
CA GLN A 22 -2.73 -6.32 2.14
C GLN A 22 -2.22 -5.21 1.21
N ILE A 23 -0.92 -4.90 1.24
CA ILE A 23 -0.32 -3.93 0.33
C ILE A 23 -0.38 -4.44 -1.12
N GLU A 24 -0.20 -5.74 -1.35
CA GLU A 24 -0.37 -6.31 -2.69
C GLU A 24 -1.79 -6.11 -3.23
N ILE A 25 -2.79 -6.43 -2.41
CA ILE A 25 -4.20 -6.28 -2.79
C ILE A 25 -4.52 -4.82 -3.11
N LEU A 26 -4.06 -3.89 -2.25
CA LEU A 26 -4.23 -2.47 -2.44
C LEU A 26 -3.59 -1.98 -3.75
N GLY A 27 -2.33 -2.36 -4.00
CA GLY A 27 -1.62 -1.97 -5.21
C GLY A 27 -2.23 -2.56 -6.50
N GLU A 28 -2.78 -3.77 -6.43
CA GLU A 28 -3.53 -4.36 -7.55
C GLU A 28 -4.84 -3.61 -7.80
N ALA A 29 -5.59 -3.25 -6.76
CA ALA A 29 -6.82 -2.46 -6.90
C ALA A 29 -6.53 -1.09 -7.54
N LEU A 30 -5.50 -0.39 -7.07
CA LEU A 30 -5.06 0.89 -7.64
C LEU A 30 -4.58 0.76 -9.09
N ASN A 31 -3.91 -0.34 -9.44
CA ASN A 31 -3.52 -0.61 -10.82
C ASN A 31 -4.74 -0.85 -11.74
N ARG A 32 -5.83 -1.41 -11.22
CA ARG A 32 -7.09 -1.53 -11.95
C ARG A 32 -7.73 -0.17 -12.18
N VAL A 33 -7.80 0.67 -11.14
CA VAL A 33 -8.28 2.05 -11.28
C VAL A 33 -7.51 2.80 -12.36
N ARG A 34 -6.16 2.74 -12.33
CA ARG A 34 -5.32 3.32 -13.38
C ARG A 34 -5.66 2.88 -14.81
N ARG A 35 -6.09 1.62 -14.98
CA ARG A 35 -6.44 1.07 -16.30
C ARG A 35 -7.86 1.38 -16.74
N SER A 36 -8.79 1.53 -15.79
CA SER A 36 -10.20 1.75 -16.07
C SER A 36 -10.60 3.22 -16.09
N ASP A 37 -9.94 4.06 -15.28
CA ASP A 37 -10.23 5.47 -15.13
C ASP A 37 -8.94 6.26 -14.87
N GLN A 38 -8.39 6.81 -15.95
CA GLN A 38 -7.18 7.62 -15.89
C GLN A 38 -7.41 8.93 -15.12
N HIS A 39 -8.62 9.51 -15.18
CA HIS A 39 -8.91 10.77 -14.51
C HIS A 39 -8.92 10.60 -12.99
N ALA A 40 -9.55 9.54 -12.48
CA ALA A 40 -9.49 9.20 -11.06
C ALA A 40 -8.06 8.87 -10.62
N ALA A 41 -7.31 8.14 -11.46
CA ALA A 41 -5.93 7.78 -11.18
C ALA A 41 -5.00 9.00 -11.05
N ASP A 42 -5.18 10.02 -11.90
CA ASP A 42 -4.37 11.25 -11.89
C ASP A 42 -4.57 12.08 -10.61
N LYS A 43 -5.69 11.89 -9.90
CA LYS A 43 -5.96 12.54 -8.61
C LYS A 43 -5.29 11.83 -7.42
N ILE A 44 -4.74 10.63 -7.60
CA ILE A 44 -4.11 9.85 -6.52
C ILE A 44 -2.60 10.13 -6.52
N PRO A 45 -2.06 10.81 -5.49
CA PRO A 45 -0.63 11.08 -5.39
C PRO A 45 0.20 9.78 -5.30
N ASP A 46 1.39 9.79 -5.90
CA ASP A 46 2.36 8.69 -5.84
C ASP A 46 1.82 7.31 -6.25
N LEU A 47 0.72 7.25 -7.01
CA LEU A 47 0.07 6.01 -7.44
C LEU A 47 1.04 4.99 -8.05
N HIS A 48 1.99 5.47 -8.87
CA HIS A 48 3.03 4.66 -9.49
C HIS A 48 3.97 4.01 -8.46
N GLN A 49 4.30 4.68 -7.34
CA GLN A 49 5.13 4.12 -6.27
C GLN A 49 4.38 3.02 -5.53
N ILE A 50 3.08 3.18 -5.30
CA ILE A 50 2.25 2.18 -4.60
C ILE A 50 2.13 0.91 -5.47
N ILE A 51 1.88 1.08 -6.77
CA ILE A 51 1.87 -0.05 -7.73
C ILE A 51 3.27 -0.69 -7.84
N GLY A 52 4.33 0.12 -7.84
CA GLY A 52 5.71 -0.36 -7.87
C GLY A 52 6.06 -1.20 -6.64
N MET A 53 5.68 -0.75 -5.45
CA MET A 53 5.87 -1.49 -4.20
C MET A 53 5.14 -2.83 -4.23
N ARG A 54 3.90 -2.88 -4.76
CA ARG A 54 3.22 -4.16 -4.99
C ARG A 54 4.05 -5.07 -5.88
N ASN A 55 4.60 -4.55 -6.98
CA ASN A 55 5.35 -5.39 -7.92
C ASN A 55 6.59 -5.99 -7.25
N ILE A 56 7.28 -5.22 -6.40
CA ILE A 56 8.43 -5.69 -5.61
C ILE A 56 7.99 -6.82 -4.67
N ILE A 57 6.92 -6.61 -3.87
CA ILE A 57 6.43 -7.62 -2.93
C ILE A 57 6.04 -8.92 -3.66
N ALA A 58 5.32 -8.80 -4.78
CA ALA A 58 4.79 -9.96 -5.49
C ALA A 58 5.84 -10.76 -6.30
N HIS A 59 7.00 -10.18 -6.63
CA HIS A 59 7.96 -10.79 -7.56
C HIS A 59 9.37 -10.96 -7.00
N GLU A 60 9.78 -10.24 -5.96
CA GLU A 60 11.16 -10.36 -5.47
C GLU A 60 11.40 -11.55 -4.54
N TYR A 61 10.34 -12.22 -4.03
CA TYR A 61 10.34 -13.50 -3.27
C TYR A 61 11.41 -13.72 -2.16
N GLY A 62 12.33 -12.78 -1.90
CA GLY A 62 13.49 -13.01 -1.05
C GLY A 62 14.23 -11.76 -0.54
N SER A 63 13.89 -10.54 -0.95
CA SER A 63 14.58 -9.33 -0.47
C SER A 63 13.69 -8.10 -0.30
N VAL A 64 12.41 -8.28 0.03
CA VAL A 64 11.58 -7.15 0.45
C VAL A 64 12.10 -6.67 1.81
N ASP A 65 12.64 -5.45 1.86
CA ASP A 65 13.03 -4.86 3.13
C ASP A 65 11.78 -4.56 3.97
N GLY A 66 11.55 -5.38 5.00
CA GLY A 66 10.41 -5.25 5.91
C GLY A 66 10.32 -3.87 6.56
N ARG A 67 11.42 -3.12 6.71
CA ARG A 67 11.39 -1.74 7.23
C ARG A 67 10.70 -0.78 6.27
N ILE A 68 10.91 -0.97 4.97
CA ILE A 68 10.23 -0.19 3.92
C ILE A 68 8.73 -0.52 3.96
N VAL A 69 8.38 -1.79 4.10
CA VAL A 69 6.99 -2.24 4.19
C VAL A 69 6.30 -1.66 5.42
N TRP A 70 6.95 -1.74 6.57
CA TRP A 70 6.50 -1.13 7.81
C TRP A 70 6.25 0.38 7.67
N ALA A 71 7.24 1.12 7.14
CA ALA A 71 7.13 2.56 6.96
C ALA A 71 5.95 2.91 6.05
N ALA A 72 5.78 2.20 4.93
CA ALA A 72 4.65 2.41 4.02
C ALA A 72 3.30 2.12 4.69
N ALA A 73 3.19 1.01 5.43
CA ALA A 73 1.98 0.64 6.15
C ALA A 73 1.59 1.66 7.22
N LYS A 74 2.57 2.27 7.89
CA LYS A 74 2.35 3.25 8.97
C LYS A 74 2.08 4.67 8.49
N THR A 75 2.60 5.05 7.31
CA THR A 75 2.57 6.46 6.86
C THR A 75 1.81 6.64 5.55
N ARG A 76 2.13 5.84 4.53
CA ARG A 76 1.59 6.01 3.17
C ARG A 76 0.17 5.48 3.05
N VAL A 77 -0.13 4.33 3.65
CA VAL A 77 -1.47 3.74 3.61
C VAL A 77 -2.54 4.65 4.25
N PRO A 78 -2.35 5.20 5.48
CA PRO A 78 -3.33 6.14 6.05
C PRO A 78 -3.47 7.44 5.24
N SER A 79 -2.38 7.91 4.65
CA SER A 79 -2.41 9.10 3.78
C SER A 79 -3.22 8.85 2.51
N LEU A 80 -3.04 7.68 1.89
CA LEU A 80 -3.83 7.26 0.74
C LEU A 80 -5.30 7.11 1.10
N GLU A 81 -5.64 6.50 2.23
CA GLU A 81 -7.03 6.37 2.70
C GLU A 81 -7.72 7.73 2.77
N THR A 82 -7.02 8.74 3.31
CA THR A 82 -7.52 10.13 3.36
C THR A 82 -7.79 10.69 1.97
N VAL A 83 -6.90 10.44 0.99
CA VAL A 83 -7.11 10.88 -0.41
C VAL A 83 -8.31 10.17 -1.02
N LEU A 84 -8.40 8.84 -0.89
CA LEU A 84 -9.48 8.05 -1.46
C LEU A 84 -10.84 8.44 -0.87
N MET A 85 -10.92 8.68 0.43
CA MET A 85 -12.15 9.18 1.07
C MET A 85 -12.58 10.55 0.53
N ARG A 86 -11.64 11.45 0.24
CA ARG A 86 -11.97 12.74 -0.38
C ARG A 86 -12.53 12.55 -1.79
N LEU A 87 -11.88 11.72 -2.60
CA LEU A 87 -12.35 11.44 -3.97
C LEU A 87 -13.76 10.83 -3.99
N LEU A 88 -14.04 9.89 -3.09
CA LEU A 88 -15.38 9.31 -2.97
C LEU A 88 -16.45 10.32 -2.55
N ASN A 89 -16.08 11.33 -1.75
CA ASN A 89 -16.99 12.37 -1.30
C ASN A 89 -17.16 13.51 -2.32
N GLU A 90 -16.22 13.69 -3.26
CA GLU A 90 -16.31 14.67 -4.35
C GLU A 90 -17.21 14.20 -5.50
N GLU A 91 -17.51 12.90 -5.56
CA GLU A 91 -18.41 12.28 -6.55
C GLU A 91 -19.89 12.24 -6.10
N CYS A 92 -20.22 12.84 -4.94
CA CYS A 92 -21.58 13.05 -4.43
C CYS A 92 -21.98 14.53 -4.54
#